data_AF-A0A1V5UT25-F1
#
_entry.id   AF-A0A1V5UT25-F1
#
_cell.length_a   1.000
_cell.length_b   1.000
_cell.length_c   1.000
_cell.angle_alpha   90.00
_cell.angle_beta   90.00
_cell.angle_gamma   90.00
#
_symmetry.space_group_name_H-M   'P 1'
#
loop_
_entity.id
_entity.type
_entity.pdbx_description
1 polymer ?
#
loop_
_entity_poly.entity_id
_entity_poly.type
_entity_poly.pdbx_seq_one_letter_code
_entity_poly.pdbx_strand_id
1 'polypeptide(L)'
;MSSTLLSSMKAYRCQGDREMIYTLITNTAESNLHPIQYHHWPIAVGWKYQVVKTICDMAADVYSGMLKWRSNNWGRDGSSSEFVIYGENVLKRAVETSEPLPEIDYYNIIYFKEEDPCADIFARFEEIEGFRIKDFYGEKVLQKERPTVLDLNIAFQIRNHYESCLKSAQKRESLDMAKLRKDLYSYASLFPEEFRNAFKAV
;
A
#
# COMPACT_ATOMS: atom_id res chain seq x y z
N MET A 1 22.90 -12.72 7.33
CA MET A 1 21.48 -12.32 7.48
C MET A 1 20.71 -12.88 6.29
N SER A 2 19.90 -13.94 6.45
CA SER A 2 19.13 -14.49 5.31
C SER A 2 17.75 -14.98 5.76
N SER A 3 16.82 -14.04 5.89
CA SER A 3 15.39 -14.34 5.85
C SER A 3 14.94 -14.32 4.38
N THR A 4 14.18 -15.34 3.96
CA THR A 4 13.65 -15.47 2.59
C THR A 4 12.81 -14.25 2.17
N LEU A 5 12.14 -13.61 3.14
CA LEU A 5 11.38 -12.38 2.92
C LEU A 5 12.29 -11.21 2.53
N LEU A 6 13.38 -11.01 3.28
CA LEU A 6 14.32 -9.92 3.03
C LEU A 6 15.11 -10.15 1.74
N SER A 7 15.47 -11.41 1.42
CA SER A 7 16.21 -11.73 0.20
C SER A 7 15.38 -11.73 -1.07
N SER A 8 14.04 -11.80 -0.98
CA SER A 8 13.13 -11.75 -2.13
C SER A 8 12.63 -10.35 -2.47
N MET A 9 13.00 -9.33 -1.68
CA MET A 9 12.58 -7.95 -1.93
C MET A 9 13.13 -7.41 -3.25
N LYS A 10 12.23 -6.91 -4.08
CA LYS A 10 12.53 -6.16 -5.30
C LYS A 10 12.06 -4.73 -5.12
N ALA A 11 12.89 -3.79 -5.53
CA ALA A 11 12.56 -2.38 -5.48
C ALA A 11 12.49 -1.82 -6.91
N TYR A 12 11.49 -0.99 -7.14
CA TYR A 12 11.30 -0.24 -8.37
C TYR A 12 11.19 1.23 -8.03
N ARG A 13 11.54 2.10 -8.96
CA ARG A 13 11.43 3.54 -8.77
C ARG A 13 10.99 4.25 -10.04
N CYS A 14 10.39 5.41 -9.89
CA CYS A 14 10.08 6.31 -11.00
C CYS A 14 10.16 7.77 -10.54
N GLN A 15 10.32 8.68 -11.48
CA GLN A 15 10.23 10.11 -11.21
C GLN A 15 8.75 10.48 -10.97
N GLY A 16 8.43 11.01 -9.79
CA GLY A 16 7.15 11.68 -9.54
C GLY A 16 7.27 13.19 -9.75
N ASP A 17 6.19 13.93 -9.47
CA ASP A 17 6.12 15.39 -9.70
C ASP A 17 7.19 16.19 -8.93
N ARG A 18 7.60 15.71 -7.75
CA ARG A 18 8.51 16.42 -6.83
C ARG A 18 9.74 15.63 -6.45
N GLU A 19 9.63 14.31 -6.34
CA GLU A 19 10.71 13.43 -5.88
C GLU A 19 10.54 12.03 -6.50
N MET A 20 11.61 11.24 -6.45
CA MET A 20 11.56 9.83 -6.78
C MET A 20 10.59 9.08 -5.87
N ILE A 21 9.67 8.35 -6.48
CA ILE A 21 8.78 7.41 -5.82
C ILE A 21 9.39 6.02 -5.92
N TYR A 22 9.37 5.29 -4.82
CA TYR A 22 9.85 3.92 -4.72
C TYR A 22 8.68 3.00 -4.42
N THR A 23 8.68 1.81 -5.02
CA THR A 23 7.83 0.68 -4.65
C THR A 23 8.72 -0.48 -4.22
N LEU A 24 8.37 -1.10 -3.10
CA LEU A 24 8.96 -2.34 -2.62
C LEU A 24 7.96 -3.47 -2.82
N ILE A 25 8.38 -4.49 -3.56
CA ILE A 25 7.62 -5.71 -3.84
C ILE A 25 8.33 -6.85 -3.13
N THR A 26 7.56 -7.75 -2.53
CA THR A 26 8.10 -9.00 -1.98
C THR A 26 7.15 -10.15 -2.26
N ASN A 27 7.67 -11.36 -2.14
CA ASN A 27 6.87 -12.57 -2.27
C ASN A 27 6.24 -12.84 -0.91
N THR A 28 4.97 -12.49 -0.76
CA THR A 28 4.19 -12.90 0.41
C THR A 28 3.23 -14.01 0.03
N ALA A 29 3.04 -14.95 0.96
CA ALA A 29 1.91 -15.85 0.90
C ALA A 29 0.70 -15.10 1.44
N GLU A 30 -0.38 -15.03 0.68
CA GLU A 30 -1.66 -14.59 1.23
C GLU A 30 -2.17 -15.72 2.13
N SER A 31 -2.03 -15.58 3.45
CA SER A 31 -2.35 -16.64 4.42
C SER A 31 -3.83 -17.07 4.39
N ASN A 32 -4.67 -16.31 3.68
CA ASN A 32 -6.11 -16.44 3.68
C ASN A 32 -6.66 -17.00 2.34
N LEU A 33 -5.79 -17.29 1.37
CA LEU A 33 -6.18 -17.95 0.11
C LEU A 33 -5.69 -19.39 0.08
N HIS A 34 -6.60 -20.34 -0.18
CA HIS A 34 -6.29 -21.74 -0.38
C HIS A 34 -6.58 -22.17 -1.83
N PRO A 35 -5.65 -22.84 -2.53
CA PRO A 35 -4.29 -23.22 -2.09
C PRO A 35 -3.37 -22.00 -1.88
N ILE A 36 -2.33 -22.14 -1.06
CA ILE A 36 -1.33 -21.07 -0.81
C ILE A 36 -0.70 -20.72 -2.16
N GLN A 37 -1.07 -19.58 -2.72
CA GLN A 37 -0.44 -19.01 -3.90
C GLN A 37 0.53 -17.93 -3.42
N TYR A 38 1.79 -18.05 -3.82
CA TYR A 38 2.77 -17.00 -3.61
C TYR A 38 2.52 -15.92 -4.65
N HIS A 39 2.18 -14.73 -4.19
CA HIS A 39 1.90 -13.58 -5.03
C HIS A 39 2.95 -12.51 -4.78
N HIS A 40 3.30 -11.77 -5.84
CA HIS A 40 4.18 -10.61 -5.73
C HIS A 40 3.32 -9.42 -5.32
N TRP A 41 3.42 -9.00 -4.07
CA TRP A 41 2.62 -7.90 -3.55
C TRP A 41 3.51 -6.67 -3.31
N PRO A 42 3.05 -5.48 -3.74
CA PRO A 42 3.65 -4.25 -3.27
C PRO A 42 3.32 -4.07 -1.79
N ILE A 43 4.36 -3.97 -0.97
CA ILE A 43 4.24 -3.87 0.49
C ILE A 43 4.49 -2.46 1.02
N ALA A 44 5.18 -1.63 0.24
CA ALA A 44 5.43 -0.23 0.56
C ALA A 44 5.59 0.57 -0.71
N VAL A 45 5.02 1.77 -0.72
CA VAL A 45 5.19 2.75 -1.80
C VAL A 45 5.31 4.14 -1.21
N GLY A 46 6.20 4.96 -1.78
CA GLY A 46 6.33 6.36 -1.38
C GLY A 46 7.75 6.90 -1.57
N TRP A 47 8.07 7.96 -0.85
CA TRP A 47 9.39 8.56 -0.85
C TRP A 47 10.42 7.68 -0.16
N LYS A 48 11.71 7.95 -0.44
CA LYS A 48 12.85 7.16 0.06
C LYS A 48 12.73 6.89 1.56
N TYR A 49 12.53 7.93 2.38
CA TYR A 49 12.50 7.76 3.83
C TYR A 49 11.31 6.92 4.32
N GLN A 50 10.16 6.99 3.63
CA GLN A 50 8.96 6.21 3.98
C GLN A 50 9.21 4.73 3.71
N VAL A 51 9.74 4.40 2.53
CA VAL A 51 10.03 3.01 2.16
C VAL A 51 11.18 2.43 2.98
N VAL A 52 12.23 3.22 3.27
CA VAL A 52 13.30 2.80 4.19
C VAL A 52 12.75 2.52 5.58
N LYS A 53 11.86 3.37 6.10
CA LYS A 53 11.22 3.15 7.40
C LYS A 53 10.48 1.80 7.41
N THR A 54 9.67 1.51 6.39
CA THR A 54 8.96 0.23 6.30
C THR A 54 9.93 -0.96 6.23
N ILE A 55 11.03 -0.86 5.48
CA ILE A 55 12.06 -1.92 5.46
C ILE A 55 12.66 -2.13 6.85
N CYS A 56 12.96 -1.06 7.58
CA CYS A 56 13.47 -1.14 8.95
C CYS A 56 12.47 -1.81 9.89
N ASP A 57 11.18 -1.44 9.82
CA ASP A 57 10.12 -2.01 10.64
C ASP A 57 9.97 -3.52 10.33
N MET A 58 9.97 -3.91 9.07
CA MET A 58 9.93 -5.32 8.66
C MET A 58 11.16 -6.10 9.10
N ALA A 59 12.36 -5.51 8.98
CA ALA A 59 13.58 -6.14 9.46
C ALA A 59 13.48 -6.34 10.98
N ALA A 60 13.10 -5.30 11.72
CA ALA A 60 12.90 -5.37 13.16
C ALA A 60 11.89 -6.45 13.55
N ASP A 61 10.79 -6.62 12.83
CA ASP A 61 9.81 -7.68 13.08
C ASP A 61 10.36 -9.08 12.80
N VAL A 62 11.02 -9.28 11.66
CA VAL A 62 11.67 -10.56 11.32
C VAL A 62 12.71 -10.93 12.37
N TYR A 63 13.53 -9.97 12.78
CA TYR A 63 14.54 -10.20 13.82
C TYR A 63 13.89 -10.39 15.19
N SER A 64 12.91 -9.58 15.59
CA SER A 64 12.20 -9.74 16.88
C SER A 64 11.47 -11.08 16.98
N GLY A 65 10.90 -11.56 15.87
CA GLY A 65 10.31 -12.90 15.75
C GLY A 65 11.35 -14.01 15.91
N MET A 66 12.56 -13.83 15.37
CA MET A 66 13.69 -14.75 15.57
C MET A 66 14.37 -14.62 16.95
N LEU A 67 14.26 -13.44 17.60
CA LEU A 67 14.86 -13.12 18.89
C LEU A 67 14.11 -13.73 20.08
N LYS A 68 12.82 -14.06 19.93
CA LYS A 68 12.05 -14.79 20.95
C LYS A 68 12.60 -16.19 21.28
N TRP A 69 13.59 -16.69 20.54
CA TRP A 69 14.20 -18.01 20.80
C TRP A 69 15.59 -17.97 21.45
N ARG A 70 16.27 -16.82 21.55
CA ARG A 70 17.64 -16.78 22.13
C ARG A 70 17.95 -15.49 22.90
N SER A 71 17.78 -15.57 24.21
CA SER A 71 18.45 -14.80 25.29
C SER A 71 17.87 -13.43 25.74
N ASN A 72 18.07 -13.17 27.04
CA ASN A 72 17.42 -12.16 27.89
C ASN A 72 18.04 -10.76 27.90
N ASN A 73 18.96 -10.42 26.98
CA ASN A 73 19.66 -9.13 27.04
C ASN A 73 19.52 -8.36 25.72
N TRP A 74 18.48 -7.53 25.59
CA TRP A 74 18.35 -6.62 24.45
C TRP A 74 18.07 -5.19 24.90
N GLY A 75 18.99 -4.29 24.53
CA GLY A 75 18.93 -2.86 24.85
C GLY A 75 20.22 -2.04 24.64
N ARG A 76 21.32 -2.60 24.13
CA ARG A 76 22.55 -1.82 23.88
C ARG A 76 23.10 -2.02 22.46
N ASP A 77 22.83 -1.01 21.64
CA ASP A 77 23.79 -0.40 20.70
C ASP A 77 24.14 -1.09 19.37
N GLY A 78 23.17 -1.35 18.47
CA GLY A 78 23.55 -1.67 17.07
C GLY A 78 22.49 -1.81 15.97
N SER A 79 21.18 -1.87 16.25
CA SER A 79 20.22 -2.37 15.25
C SER A 79 19.62 -1.33 14.28
N SER A 80 19.49 -0.06 14.65
CA SER A 80 18.77 0.92 13.81
C SER A 80 19.57 1.42 12.61
N SER A 81 20.87 1.70 12.78
CA SER A 81 21.73 2.18 11.69
C SER A 81 21.98 1.10 10.63
N GLU A 82 22.16 -0.16 11.04
CA GLU A 82 22.36 -1.28 10.13
C GLU A 82 21.11 -1.56 9.27
N PHE A 83 19.91 -1.47 9.85
CA PHE A 83 18.65 -1.60 9.09
C PHE A 83 18.43 -0.45 8.12
N VAL A 84 18.79 0.79 8.51
CA VAL A 84 18.74 1.93 7.59
C VAL A 84 19.71 1.73 6.43
N ILE A 85 20.96 1.35 6.70
CA ILE A 85 21.96 1.05 5.65
C ILE A 85 21.46 -0.06 4.72
N TYR A 86 20.87 -1.11 5.30
CA TYR A 86 20.26 -2.20 4.52
C TYR A 86 19.14 -1.67 3.60
N GLY A 87 18.18 -0.92 4.13
CA GLY A 87 17.08 -0.34 3.36
C GLY A 87 17.57 0.60 2.26
N GLU A 88 18.54 1.45 2.55
CA GLU A 88 19.18 2.30 1.53
C GLU A 88 19.86 1.48 0.44
N ASN A 89 20.56 0.40 0.77
CA ASN A 89 21.20 -0.48 -0.21
C ASN A 89 20.19 -1.29 -1.04
N VAL A 90 19.01 -1.60 -0.50
CA VAL A 90 17.90 -2.13 -1.29
C VAL A 90 17.44 -1.09 -2.31
N LEU A 91 17.17 0.15 -1.88
CA LEU A 91 16.67 1.19 -2.79
C LEU A 91 17.71 1.71 -3.79
N LYS A 92 19.02 1.65 -3.48
CA LYS A 92 20.09 1.93 -4.45
C LYS A 92 20.08 0.97 -5.64
N ARG A 93 19.57 -0.23 -5.45
CA ARG A 93 19.43 -1.27 -6.50
C ARG A 93 18.06 -1.25 -7.17
N ALA A 94 17.20 -0.28 -6.83
CA ALA A 94 15.87 -0.19 -7.41
C ALA A 94 15.95 0.03 -8.92
N VAL A 95 15.17 -0.73 -9.68
CA VAL A 95 15.07 -0.59 -11.13
C VAL A 95 14.19 0.62 -11.45
N GLU A 96 14.69 1.52 -12.28
CA GLU A 96 13.93 2.68 -12.73
C GLU A 96 13.02 2.31 -13.90
N THR A 97 11.73 2.58 -13.78
CA THR A 97 10.74 2.25 -14.80
C THR A 97 9.51 3.17 -14.71
N SER A 98 9.01 3.61 -15.86
CA SER A 98 7.67 4.20 -16.02
C SER A 98 6.64 3.18 -16.47
N GLU A 99 7.09 2.03 -16.95
CA GLU A 99 6.23 0.97 -17.48
C GLU A 99 5.55 0.18 -16.36
N PRO A 100 4.44 -0.51 -16.68
CA PRO A 100 3.79 -1.46 -15.77
C PRO A 100 4.78 -2.43 -15.14
N LEU A 101 4.61 -2.69 -13.85
CA LEU A 101 5.47 -3.59 -13.12
C LEU A 101 5.26 -5.03 -13.61
N PRO A 102 6.30 -5.72 -14.09
CA PRO A 102 6.14 -6.99 -14.81
C PRO A 102 5.66 -8.14 -13.92
N GLU A 103 5.70 -7.96 -12.60
CA GLU A 103 5.35 -8.98 -11.61
C GLU A 103 3.96 -8.77 -10.99
N ILE A 104 3.28 -7.69 -11.37
CA ILE A 104 1.99 -7.30 -10.80
C ILE A 104 0.97 -7.16 -11.94
N ASP A 105 0.10 -8.15 -12.08
CA ASP A 105 -1.01 -8.11 -13.04
C ASP A 105 -2.12 -7.17 -12.57
N TYR A 106 -2.34 -7.08 -11.26
CA TYR A 106 -3.31 -6.19 -10.64
C TYR A 106 -2.94 -5.90 -9.19
N TYR A 107 -3.48 -4.80 -8.65
CA TYR A 107 -3.36 -4.44 -7.24
C TYR A 107 -4.75 -4.13 -6.65
N ASN A 108 -5.11 -4.85 -5.58
CA ASN A 108 -6.35 -4.65 -4.85
C ASN A 108 -6.22 -3.46 -3.89
N ILE A 109 -7.12 -2.49 -4.01
CA ILE A 109 -7.03 -1.19 -3.32
C ILE A 109 -7.99 -1.16 -2.13
N ILE A 110 -9.28 -1.38 -2.36
CA ILE A 110 -10.34 -1.31 -1.35
C ILE A 110 -11.34 -2.45 -1.61
N TYR A 111 -11.66 -3.19 -0.57
CA TYR A 111 -12.77 -4.14 -0.54
C TYR A 111 -14.01 -3.45 0.03
N PHE A 112 -15.17 -3.69 -0.57
CA PHE A 112 -16.43 -3.07 -0.17
C PHE A 112 -17.63 -3.92 -0.61
N LYS A 113 -18.80 -3.69 -0.01
CA LYS A 113 -20.07 -4.29 -0.43
C LYS A 113 -20.94 -3.29 -1.19
N GLU A 114 -21.92 -3.78 -1.94
CA GLU A 114 -22.82 -2.88 -2.69
C GLU A 114 -23.64 -1.98 -1.77
N GLU A 115 -23.98 -2.47 -0.57
CA GLU A 115 -24.63 -1.72 0.49
C GLU A 115 -23.69 -0.77 1.26
N ASP A 116 -22.38 -0.78 0.97
CA ASP A 116 -21.46 0.08 1.69
C ASP A 116 -21.73 1.56 1.38
N PRO A 117 -21.67 2.46 2.36
CA PRO A 117 -22.12 3.84 2.19
C PRO A 117 -21.29 4.70 1.21
N CYS A 118 -20.15 4.17 0.75
CA CYS A 118 -19.26 4.79 -0.23
C CYS A 118 -19.08 3.93 -1.50
N ALA A 119 -19.90 2.90 -1.71
CA ALA A 119 -19.82 2.04 -2.89
C ALA A 119 -19.96 2.83 -4.20
N ASP A 120 -20.82 3.85 -4.22
CA ASP A 120 -20.99 4.78 -5.34
C ASP A 120 -19.72 5.59 -5.63
N ILE A 121 -18.98 6.01 -4.60
CA ILE A 121 -17.70 6.70 -4.76
C ILE A 121 -16.67 5.75 -5.40
N PHE A 122 -16.60 4.50 -4.94
CA PHE A 122 -15.66 3.52 -5.50
C PHE A 122 -16.00 3.16 -6.95
N ALA A 123 -17.29 3.07 -7.30
CA ALA A 123 -17.74 2.84 -8.67
C ALA A 123 -17.22 3.90 -9.66
N ARG A 124 -17.10 5.16 -9.22
CA ARG A 124 -16.61 6.24 -10.08
C ARG A 124 -15.13 6.12 -10.45
N PHE A 125 -14.34 5.36 -9.70
CA PHE A 125 -12.96 5.09 -10.10
C PHE A 125 -12.86 4.27 -11.38
N GLU A 126 -13.90 3.51 -11.78
CA GLU A 126 -13.89 2.77 -13.05
C GLU A 126 -13.86 3.67 -14.29
N GLU A 127 -14.21 4.96 -14.13
CA GLU A 127 -14.06 5.98 -15.17
C GLU A 127 -12.58 6.32 -15.46
N ILE A 128 -11.67 5.94 -14.55
CA ILE A 128 -10.22 6.18 -14.65
C ILE A 128 -9.54 4.97 -15.30
N GLU A 129 -8.61 5.22 -16.21
CA GLU A 129 -7.94 4.17 -16.98
C GLU A 129 -7.25 3.13 -16.08
N GLY A 130 -7.53 1.85 -16.36
CA GLY A 130 -6.96 0.71 -15.65
C GLY A 130 -7.60 0.39 -14.29
N PHE A 131 -8.48 1.23 -13.75
CA PHE A 131 -9.25 0.91 -12.56
C PHE A 131 -10.48 0.08 -12.93
N ARG A 132 -10.75 -0.95 -12.13
CA ARG A 132 -11.86 -1.90 -12.33
C ARG A 132 -12.42 -2.33 -11.00
N ILE A 133 -13.71 -2.65 -10.97
CA ILE A 133 -14.32 -3.37 -9.87
C ILE A 133 -14.48 -4.84 -10.28
N LYS A 134 -14.00 -5.75 -9.42
CA LYS A 134 -14.20 -7.18 -9.57
C LYS A 134 -14.98 -7.75 -8.39
N ASP A 135 -15.68 -8.85 -8.66
CA ASP A 135 -16.24 -9.69 -7.61
C ASP A 135 -15.14 -10.54 -6.97
N PHE A 136 -15.07 -10.51 -5.65
CA PHE A 136 -14.14 -11.28 -4.83
C PHE A 136 -14.90 -11.92 -3.67
N TYR A 137 -15.29 -13.19 -3.84
CA TYR A 137 -15.94 -14.01 -2.81
C TYR A 137 -17.14 -13.36 -2.08
N GLY A 138 -18.02 -12.68 -2.83
CA GLY A 138 -19.21 -12.03 -2.26
C GLY A 138 -19.00 -10.59 -1.81
N GLU A 139 -17.81 -10.03 -2.04
CA GLU A 139 -17.51 -8.61 -1.92
C GLU A 139 -17.08 -8.05 -3.29
N LYS A 140 -17.13 -6.73 -3.42
CA LYS A 140 -16.52 -5.99 -4.54
C LYS A 140 -15.11 -5.58 -4.14
N VAL A 141 -14.19 -5.57 -5.10
CA VAL A 141 -12.84 -5.03 -4.92
C VAL A 141 -12.52 -4.03 -6.00
N LEU A 142 -12.17 -2.81 -5.59
CA LEU A 142 -11.57 -1.82 -6.47
C LEU A 142 -10.10 -2.21 -6.68
N GLN A 143 -9.72 -2.46 -7.93
CA GLN A 143 -8.36 -2.86 -8.31
C GLN A 143 -7.81 -1.99 -9.45
N LYS A 144 -6.49 -1.82 -9.47
CA LYS A 144 -5.75 -1.25 -10.61
C LYS A 144 -5.06 -2.36 -11.37
N GLU A 145 -5.38 -2.52 -12.65
CA GLU A 145 -4.74 -3.47 -13.54
C GLU A 145 -3.40 -2.94 -14.05
N ARG A 146 -2.42 -3.86 -14.15
CA ARG A 146 -1.04 -3.64 -14.61
C ARG A 146 -0.45 -2.33 -14.10
N PRO A 147 -0.34 -2.15 -12.77
CA PRO A 147 0.02 -0.87 -12.21
C PRO A 147 1.49 -0.51 -12.46
N THR A 148 1.74 0.77 -12.71
CA THR A 148 3.08 1.39 -12.62
C THR A 148 3.45 1.71 -11.17
N VAL A 149 4.68 2.18 -10.93
CA VAL A 149 5.10 2.68 -9.61
C VAL A 149 4.24 3.88 -9.16
N LEU A 150 3.84 4.77 -10.08
CA LEU A 150 2.97 5.90 -9.77
C LEU A 150 1.55 5.45 -9.45
N ASP A 151 1.02 4.49 -10.22
CA ASP A 151 -0.30 3.93 -9.97
C ASP A 151 -0.39 3.34 -8.56
N LEU A 152 0.61 2.57 -8.15
CA LEU A 152 0.66 2.00 -6.82
C LEU A 152 0.74 3.08 -5.74
N ASN A 153 1.50 4.16 -5.96
CA ASN A 153 1.56 5.27 -5.01
C ASN A 153 0.19 5.92 -4.83
N ILE A 154 -0.52 6.16 -5.93
CA ILE A 154 -1.87 6.73 -5.91
C ILE A 154 -2.85 5.76 -5.25
N ALA A 155 -2.78 4.47 -5.57
CA ALA A 155 -3.62 3.44 -4.94
C ALA A 155 -3.43 3.37 -3.42
N PHE A 156 -2.18 3.40 -2.94
CA PHE A 156 -1.87 3.48 -1.51
C PHE A 156 -2.44 4.76 -0.87
N GLN A 157 -2.33 5.90 -1.55
CA GLN A 157 -2.89 7.16 -1.07
C GLN A 157 -4.42 7.14 -1.02
N ILE A 158 -5.09 6.59 -2.04
CA ILE A 158 -6.56 6.42 -2.08
C ILE A 158 -7.02 5.61 -0.87
N ARG A 159 -6.38 4.46 -0.63
CA ARG A 159 -6.70 3.59 0.51
C ARG A 159 -6.49 4.32 1.85
N ASN A 160 -5.32 4.92 2.05
CA ASN A 160 -4.99 5.65 3.27
C ASN A 160 -5.94 6.82 3.52
N HIS A 161 -6.32 7.54 2.47
CA HIS A 161 -7.26 8.65 2.53
C HIS A 161 -8.64 8.18 2.96
N TYR A 162 -9.15 7.09 2.36
CA TYR A 162 -10.41 6.48 2.77
C TYR A 162 -10.38 6.01 4.22
N GLU A 163 -9.38 5.23 4.62
CA GLU A 163 -9.25 4.70 5.98
C GLU A 163 -9.15 5.83 7.03
N SER A 164 -8.43 6.91 6.69
CA SER A 164 -8.31 8.09 7.56
C SER A 164 -9.64 8.82 7.72
N CYS A 165 -10.38 9.03 6.62
CA CYS A 165 -11.69 9.67 6.66
C CYS A 165 -12.72 8.81 7.41
N LEU A 166 -12.72 7.50 7.17
CA LEU A 166 -13.56 6.53 7.88
C LEU A 166 -13.31 6.60 9.38
N LYS A 167 -12.04 6.59 9.80
CA LYS A 167 -11.65 6.72 11.21
C LYS A 167 -12.08 8.05 11.82
N SER A 168 -12.02 9.15 11.06
CA SER A 168 -12.46 10.48 11.53
C SER A 168 -13.99 10.56 11.71
N ALA A 169 -14.73 9.87 10.86
CA ALA A 169 -16.20 9.85 10.87
C ALA A 169 -16.77 8.84 11.87
N GLN A 170 -15.97 7.86 12.31
CA GLN A 170 -16.38 6.86 13.29
C GLN A 170 -16.50 7.47 14.69
N LYS A 171 -17.70 7.45 15.27
CA LYS A 171 -18.00 7.88 16.64
C LYS A 171 -18.54 6.71 17.45
N ARG A 172 -17.71 6.14 18.34
CA ARG A 172 -18.02 4.92 19.11
C ARG A 172 -18.51 3.80 18.16
N GLU A 173 -19.79 3.49 18.19
CA GLU A 173 -20.44 2.42 17.42
C GLU A 173 -21.23 2.93 16.20
N SER A 174 -21.17 4.22 15.90
CA SER A 174 -21.91 4.84 14.78
C SER A 174 -20.98 5.53 13.79
N LEU A 175 -21.32 5.45 12.51
CA LEU A 175 -20.61 6.12 11.42
C LEU A 175 -21.36 7.41 11.02
N ASP A 176 -20.70 8.55 11.14
CA ASP A 176 -21.23 9.85 10.69
C ASP A 176 -21.09 9.98 9.17
N MET A 177 -22.13 9.54 8.46
CA MET A 177 -22.09 9.42 7.00
C MET A 177 -21.89 10.74 6.27
N ALA A 178 -22.55 11.81 6.74
CA ALA A 178 -22.41 13.13 6.15
C ALA A 178 -20.97 13.65 6.33
N LYS A 179 -20.37 13.42 7.50
CA LYS A 179 -18.97 13.75 7.74
C LYS A 179 -18.02 12.94 6.86
N LEU A 180 -18.21 11.62 6.76
CA LEU A 180 -17.37 10.76 5.92
C LEU A 180 -17.31 11.26 4.48
N ARG A 181 -18.48 11.44 3.85
CA ARG A 181 -18.56 11.91 2.46
C ARG A 181 -17.97 13.31 2.28
N LYS A 182 -18.25 14.21 3.22
CA LYS A 182 -17.68 15.55 3.20
C LYS A 182 -16.15 15.52 3.28
N ASP A 183 -15.59 14.74 4.19
CA ASP A 183 -14.15 14.66 4.41
C ASP A 183 -13.44 13.99 3.23
N LEU A 184 -14.03 12.94 2.65
CA LEU A 184 -13.53 12.27 1.45
C LEU A 184 -13.34 13.24 0.29
N TYR A 185 -14.31 14.12 0.05
CA TYR A 185 -14.17 15.16 -0.98
C TYR A 185 -13.25 16.31 -0.56
N SER A 186 -13.44 16.85 0.65
CA SER A 186 -12.75 18.08 1.07
C SER A 186 -11.24 17.91 1.19
N TYR A 187 -10.80 16.73 1.61
CA TYR A 187 -9.38 16.43 1.78
C TYR A 187 -8.76 15.74 0.55
N ALA A 188 -9.53 15.50 -0.52
CA ALA A 188 -8.99 14.96 -1.78
C ALA A 188 -8.22 15.99 -2.62
N SER A 189 -8.02 17.22 -2.13
CA SER A 189 -7.29 18.29 -2.84
C SER A 189 -5.81 17.96 -3.12
N LEU A 190 -5.26 16.96 -2.43
CA LEU A 190 -3.90 16.47 -2.63
C LEU A 190 -3.75 15.48 -3.80
N PHE A 191 -4.86 14.98 -4.34
CA PHE A 191 -4.85 14.08 -5.49
C PHE A 191 -4.83 14.86 -6.81
N PRO A 192 -4.30 14.25 -7.90
CA PRO A 192 -4.55 14.72 -9.24
C PRO A 192 -6.05 14.83 -9.53
N GLU A 193 -6.41 15.72 -10.46
CA GLU A 193 -7.80 16.12 -10.70
C GLU A 193 -8.72 14.94 -11.02
N GLU A 194 -8.27 13.98 -11.82
CA GLU A 194 -9.05 12.79 -12.20
C GLU A 194 -9.48 11.97 -10.96
N PHE A 195 -8.58 11.69 -10.03
CA PHE A 195 -8.87 10.94 -8.80
C PHE A 195 -9.69 11.77 -7.82
N ARG A 196 -9.41 13.07 -7.72
CA ARG A 196 -10.21 13.99 -6.89
C ARG A 196 -11.67 14.03 -7.35
N ASN A 197 -11.90 14.00 -8.66
CA ASN A 197 -13.25 14.01 -9.22
C ASN A 197 -14.04 12.75 -8.85
N ALA A 198 -13.39 11.59 -8.75
CA ALA A 198 -14.03 10.36 -8.28
C ALA A 198 -14.59 10.47 -6.85
N PHE A 199 -13.91 11.22 -5.96
CA PHE A 199 -14.37 11.47 -4.58
C PHE A 199 -15.50 12.47 -4.43
N LYS A 200 -15.88 13.18 -5.50
CA LYS A 200 -16.95 14.17 -5.44
C LYS A 200 -18.29 13.50 -5.07
N ALA A 201 -18.89 13.90 -3.96
CA ALA A 201 -20.23 13.43 -3.62
C ALA A 201 -21.25 14.01 -4.62
N VAL A 202 -22.20 13.18 -5.05
CA VAL A 202 -23.45 13.64 -5.69
C VAL A 202 -24.40 14.15 -4.60
#